data_AF-A0A9D4YDZ5-F1
#
_entry.id   AF-A0A9D4YDZ5-F1
#
_cell.length_a   1.000
_cell.length_b   1.000
_cell.length_c   1.000
_cell.angle_alpha   90.00
_cell.angle_beta   90.00
_cell.angle_gamma   90.00
#
_symmetry.space_group_name_H-M   'P 1'
#
loop_
_entity.id
_entity.type
_entity.pdbx_description
1 polymer ?
#
loop_
_entity_poly.entity_id
_entity_poly.type
_entity_poly.pdbx_seq_one_letter_code
_entity_poly.pdbx_strand_id
1 'polypeptide(L)'
;MGRESLQKLWQKYKVDIAIYGHVHNYERTCPIYQNICTSEEKHDYQGTLNGTIHIVAGGGGASLSTFTSIKTRWSIFKDYDYGFVKLTAFNHSTLLFEYKKSRDGKVYDSFKISRDYRDILACTMDSCPSATMAS
;
A
#
# COMPACT_ATOMS: atom_id res chain seq x y z
N MET A 1 -1.90 14.23 12.54
CA MET A 1 -2.87 14.95 11.69
C MET A 1 -2.49 14.84 10.21
N GLY A 2 -2.57 13.64 9.66
CA GLY A 2 -2.50 13.38 8.21
C GLY A 2 -3.48 12.28 7.81
N ARG A 3 -3.44 11.15 8.52
CA ARG A 3 -4.28 9.98 8.20
C ARG A 3 -5.66 9.98 8.86
N GLU A 4 -5.84 10.71 9.96
CA GLU A 4 -6.95 10.49 10.92
C GLU A 4 -8.33 10.67 10.27
N SER A 5 -8.49 11.69 9.42
CA SER A 5 -9.73 11.93 8.67
C SER A 5 -9.76 11.17 7.34
N LEU A 6 -8.63 11.08 6.64
CA LEU A 6 -8.58 10.48 5.29
C LEU A 6 -8.66 8.95 5.30
N GLN A 7 -8.19 8.28 6.35
CA GLN A 7 -8.28 6.82 6.46
C GLN A 7 -9.71 6.32 6.41
N LYS A 8 -10.69 7.11 6.87
CA LYS A 8 -12.12 6.75 6.75
C LYS A 8 -12.54 6.67 5.29
N LEU A 9 -12.03 7.56 4.45
CA LEU A 9 -12.30 7.56 3.01
C LEU A 9 -11.55 6.42 2.32
N TRP A 10 -10.26 6.24 2.63
CA TRP A 10 -9.46 5.16 2.06
C TRP A 10 -10.04 3.79 2.38
N GLN A 11 -10.48 3.60 3.63
CA GLN A 11 -11.13 2.37 4.07
C GLN A 11 -12.49 2.18 3.39
N LYS A 12 -13.39 3.19 3.46
CA LYS A 12 -14.75 3.11 2.88
C LYS A 12 -14.75 2.84 1.37
N TYR A 13 -13.80 3.43 0.64
CA TYR A 13 -13.71 3.28 -0.82
C TYR A 13 -12.62 2.30 -1.26
N LYS A 14 -12.07 1.51 -0.32
CA LYS A 14 -11.11 0.43 -0.57
C LYS A 14 -9.95 0.86 -1.47
N VAL A 15 -9.33 1.99 -1.13
CA VAL A 15 -8.11 2.45 -1.80
C VAL A 15 -7.03 1.38 -1.64
N ASP A 16 -6.51 0.87 -2.75
CA ASP A 16 -5.53 -0.19 -2.73
C ASP A 16 -4.16 0.28 -2.26
N ILE A 17 -3.70 1.38 -2.85
CA ILE A 17 -2.35 1.91 -2.62
C ILE A 17 -2.44 3.42 -2.48
N ALA A 18 -1.85 3.96 -1.42
CA ALA A 18 -1.63 5.39 -1.23
C ALA A 18 -0.13 5.71 -1.27
N ILE A 19 0.28 6.55 -2.22
CA ILE A 19 1.69 6.84 -2.51
C ILE A 19 2.01 8.29 -2.13
N TYR A 20 3.12 8.49 -1.44
CA TYR A 20 3.57 9.79 -0.94
C TYR A 20 5.01 10.08 -1.37
N GLY A 21 5.33 11.36 -1.59
CA GLY A 21 6.69 11.85 -1.70
C GLY A 21 7.18 12.46 -0.38
N HIS A 22 7.77 13.65 -0.46
CA HIS A 22 8.27 14.48 0.65
C HIS A 22 9.44 13.89 1.45
N VAL A 23 9.32 12.69 2.00
CA VAL A 23 10.44 12.02 2.68
C VAL A 23 11.32 11.37 1.62
N HIS A 24 12.58 11.80 1.52
CA HIS A 24 13.49 11.41 0.45
C HIS A 24 14.13 10.04 0.71
N ASN A 25 13.31 8.99 0.74
CA ASN A 25 13.70 7.58 0.79
C ASN A 25 12.53 6.72 0.23
N TYR A 26 12.62 5.40 0.39
CA TYR A 26 11.52 4.47 0.08
C TYR A 26 11.10 3.69 1.32
N GLU A 27 9.79 3.57 1.57
CA GLU A 27 9.24 2.72 2.64
C GLU A 27 7.88 2.16 2.22
N ARG A 28 7.63 0.87 2.47
CA ARG A 28 6.35 0.20 2.22
C ARG A 28 5.76 -0.38 3.49
N THR A 29 4.45 -0.18 3.67
CA THR A 29 3.70 -0.79 4.77
C THR A 29 3.04 -2.12 4.39
N CYS A 30 2.59 -2.89 5.39
CA CYS A 30 1.51 -3.86 5.21
C CYS A 30 0.21 -3.17 4.76
N PRO A 31 -0.78 -3.90 4.21
CA PRO A 31 -2.16 -3.44 4.22
C PRO A 31 -2.54 -3.07 5.65
N ILE A 32 -2.98 -1.85 5.88
CA ILE A 32 -3.11 -1.30 7.23
C ILE A 32 -4.36 -0.42 7.34
N TYR A 33 -4.97 -0.45 8.52
CA TYR A 33 -6.01 0.49 8.93
C TYR A 33 -5.86 0.76 10.43
N GLN A 34 -6.03 2.02 10.86
CA GLN A 34 -5.89 2.43 12.28
C GLN A 34 -4.60 1.92 12.95
N ASN A 35 -3.46 2.00 12.24
CA ASN A 35 -2.15 1.55 12.72
C ASN A 35 -1.99 0.03 12.95
N ILE A 36 -2.95 -0.79 12.52
CA ILE A 36 -2.96 -2.24 12.65
C ILE A 36 -2.89 -2.88 11.26
N CYS A 37 -1.95 -3.81 11.05
CA CYS A 37 -1.89 -4.57 9.81
C CYS A 37 -3.15 -5.43 9.66
N THR A 38 -3.77 -5.38 8.48
CA THR A 38 -4.98 -6.12 8.14
C THR A 38 -4.67 -7.43 7.40
N SER A 39 -3.40 -7.63 7.04
CA SER A 39 -2.85 -8.86 6.49
C SER A 39 -1.38 -9.01 6.93
N GLU A 40 -0.93 -10.24 7.12
CA GLU A 40 0.48 -10.58 7.39
C GLU A 40 1.27 -10.91 6.11
N GLU A 41 0.59 -11.00 4.97
CA GLU A 41 1.21 -11.23 3.66
C GLU A 41 2.14 -10.06 3.28
N LYS A 42 3.26 -10.37 2.61
CA LYS A 42 4.31 -9.40 2.30
C LYS A 42 4.48 -9.15 0.82
N HIS A 43 4.13 -10.10 -0.03
CA HIS A 43 4.42 -10.02 -1.47
C HIS A 43 3.24 -10.45 -2.34
N ASP A 44 2.50 -11.49 -1.98
CA ASP A 44 1.47 -12.07 -2.87
C ASP A 44 0.07 -11.94 -2.28
N TYR A 45 -0.49 -10.73 -2.36
CA TYR A 45 -1.81 -10.46 -1.82
C TYR A 45 -2.93 -11.09 -2.65
N GLN A 46 -3.82 -11.82 -2.00
CA GLN A 46 -4.96 -12.48 -2.63
C GLN A 46 -6.29 -12.02 -2.01
N GLY A 47 -7.30 -11.81 -2.86
CA GLY A 47 -8.64 -11.41 -2.41
C GLY A 47 -8.68 -10.03 -1.75
N THR A 48 -9.45 -9.91 -0.68
CA THR A 48 -9.67 -8.62 0.00
C THR A 48 -8.50 -8.25 0.92
N LEU A 49 -7.91 -7.07 0.71
CA LEU A 49 -6.76 -6.59 1.51
C LEU A 49 -7.13 -6.13 2.92
N ASN A 50 -8.41 -5.79 3.14
CA ASN A 50 -8.98 -5.26 4.39
C ASN A 50 -8.37 -3.93 4.89
N GLY A 51 -7.42 -3.34 4.15
CA GLY A 51 -6.77 -2.07 4.45
C GLY A 51 -5.94 -1.60 3.25
N THR A 52 -5.48 -0.35 3.31
CA THR A 52 -4.69 0.28 2.24
C THR A 52 -3.19 0.01 2.44
N ILE A 53 -2.45 -0.24 1.36
CA ILE A 53 -0.99 -0.28 1.39
C ILE A 53 -0.45 1.14 1.23
N HIS A 54 0.39 1.60 2.16
CA HIS A 54 0.98 2.93 2.11
C HIS A 54 2.44 2.84 1.63
N ILE A 55 2.80 3.73 0.71
CA ILE A 55 4.12 3.77 0.09
C ILE A 55 4.71 5.17 0.22
N VAL A 56 5.89 5.28 0.80
CA VAL A 56 6.78 6.43 0.63
C VAL A 56 7.67 6.14 -0.56
N ALA A 57 7.62 7.01 -1.57
CA ALA A 57 8.44 6.94 -2.79
C ALA A 57 9.01 8.33 -3.10
N GLY A 58 9.65 8.96 -2.11
CA GLY A 58 10.21 10.32 -2.24
C GLY A 58 11.69 10.36 -2.64
N GLY A 59 12.36 9.22 -2.75
CA GLY A 59 13.77 9.10 -3.17
C GLY A 59 14.06 9.43 -4.64
N GLY A 60 13.41 10.44 -5.23
CA GLY A 60 13.51 10.74 -6.66
C GLY A 60 14.82 11.42 -7.09
N GLY A 61 15.59 12.00 -6.16
CA GLY A 61 16.88 12.66 -6.47
C GLY A 61 17.34 13.75 -5.51
N ALA A 62 16.47 14.28 -4.66
CA ALA A 62 16.85 15.22 -3.61
C ALA A 62 17.57 14.52 -2.44
N SER A 63 18.38 15.25 -1.66
CA SER A 63 19.19 14.68 -0.57
C SER A 63 18.39 13.74 0.33
N LEU A 64 18.91 12.52 0.50
CA LEU A 64 18.23 11.42 1.17
C LEU A 64 17.90 11.75 2.64
N SER A 65 16.78 11.20 3.12
CA SER A 65 16.29 11.38 4.50
C SER A 65 16.50 10.11 5.32
N THR A 66 17.18 10.21 6.46
CA THR A 66 17.48 9.06 7.32
C THR A 66 16.21 8.52 8.00
N PHE A 67 16.19 7.21 8.25
CA PHE A 67 15.14 6.59 9.02
C PHE A 67 15.38 6.76 10.53
N THR A 68 14.29 6.73 11.30
CA THR A 68 14.35 6.52 12.75
C THR A 68 14.84 5.10 13.09
N SER A 69 15.36 4.92 14.31
CA SER A 69 15.72 3.60 14.85
C SER A 69 14.50 2.75 15.26
N ILE A 70 13.31 3.35 15.28
CA ILE A 70 12.07 2.67 15.65
C ILE A 70 11.69 1.63 14.59
N LYS A 71 11.53 0.37 15.03
CA LYS A 71 10.98 -0.71 14.23
C LYS A 71 9.48 -0.82 14.47
N THR A 72 8.69 -0.40 13.50
CA THR A 72 7.23 -0.51 13.54
C THR A 72 6.80 -1.85 12.96
N ARG A 73 5.70 -2.42 13.48
CA ARG A 73 5.17 -3.70 12.99
C ARG A 73 4.68 -3.64 11.54
N TRP A 74 4.25 -2.46 11.11
CA TRP A 74 3.66 -2.26 9.79
C TRP A 74 4.67 -1.95 8.70
N SER A 75 5.92 -1.62 9.02
CA SER A 75 6.96 -1.34 8.02
C SER A 75 7.52 -2.65 7.46
N ILE A 76 7.23 -2.97 6.21
CA ILE A 76 7.70 -4.20 5.54
C ILE A 76 9.08 -4.00 4.93
N PHE A 77 9.29 -2.91 4.19
CA PHE A 77 10.53 -2.67 3.45
C PHE A 77 10.94 -1.20 3.56
N LYS A 78 12.26 -0.95 3.63
CA LYS A 78 12.86 0.39 3.64
C LYS A 78 14.08 0.41 2.74
N ASP A 79 14.28 1.49 2.01
CA ASP A 79 15.52 1.73 1.27
C ASP A 79 15.98 3.18 1.43
N TYR A 80 17.24 3.36 1.82
CA TYR A 80 17.92 4.65 1.87
C TYR A 80 18.76 4.79 0.59
N ASP A 81 18.07 4.98 -0.53
CA ASP A 81 18.68 5.14 -1.85
C ASP A 81 17.70 5.85 -2.78
N TYR A 82 18.19 6.24 -3.95
CA TYR A 82 17.34 6.82 -4.99
C TYR A 82 16.57 5.73 -5.74
N GLY A 83 15.29 5.98 -6.00
CA GLY A 83 14.45 5.05 -6.74
C GLY A 83 13.08 5.61 -7.08
N PHE A 84 12.32 4.78 -7.78
CA PHE A 84 10.97 5.09 -8.24
C PHE A 84 10.10 3.84 -8.28
N VAL A 85 8.79 4.04 -8.39
CA VAL A 85 7.81 2.96 -8.43
C VAL A 85 7.26 2.78 -9.85
N LYS A 86 6.95 1.54 -10.21
CA LYS A 86 6.29 1.17 -11.46
C LYS A 86 5.11 0.25 -11.14
N LEU A 87 3.94 0.60 -11.65
CA LEU A 87 2.73 -0.20 -11.55
C LEU A 87 2.43 -0.84 -12.91
N THR A 88 2.17 -2.15 -12.92
CA THR A 88 1.77 -2.89 -14.12
C THR A 88 0.46 -3.61 -13.83
N ALA A 89 -0.65 -3.11 -14.39
CA ALA A 89 -1.93 -3.81 -14.38
C ALA A 89 -1.95 -4.78 -15.57
N PHE A 90 -1.84 -6.08 -15.30
CA PHE A 90 -1.84 -7.10 -16.36
C PHE A 90 -3.25 -7.37 -16.89
N ASN A 91 -4.24 -7.28 -16.00
CA ASN A 91 -5.66 -7.45 -16.29
C ASN A 91 -6.48 -6.85 -15.14
N HIS A 92 -7.80 -7.01 -15.18
CA HIS A 92 -8.72 -6.46 -14.17
C HIS A 92 -8.56 -7.09 -12.77
N SER A 93 -7.93 -8.26 -12.67
CA SER A 93 -7.75 -9.00 -11.42
C SER A 93 -6.30 -9.02 -10.93
N THR A 94 -5.34 -8.45 -11.66
CA THR A 94 -3.91 -8.58 -11.34
C THR A 94 -3.14 -7.29 -11.53
N LEU A 95 -2.59 -6.77 -10.44
CA LEU A 95 -1.68 -5.63 -10.38
C LEU A 95 -0.32 -6.06 -9.84
N LEU A 96 0.76 -5.65 -10.48
CA LEU A 96 2.13 -5.75 -9.98
C LEU A 96 2.67 -4.37 -9.62
N PHE A 97 3.22 -4.26 -8.42
CA PHE A 97 3.99 -3.12 -7.94
C PHE A 97 5.48 -3.48 -7.95
N GLU A 98 6.31 -2.59 -8.50
CA GLU A 98 7.76 -2.72 -8.50
C GLU A 98 8.41 -1.43 -7.97
N TYR A 99 9.24 -1.51 -6.95
CA TYR A 99 10.19 -0.46 -6.57
C TYR A 99 11.54 -0.74 -7.22
N LYS A 100 12.06 0.27 -7.91
CA LYS A 100 13.29 0.18 -8.70
C LYS A 100 14.28 1.24 -8.25
N LYS A 101 15.55 0.86 -8.07
CA LYS A 101 16.60 1.84 -7.79
C LYS A 101 16.96 2.61 -9.05
N SER A 102 17.17 3.91 -8.91
CA SER A 102 17.53 4.80 -10.02
C SER A 102 18.91 4.50 -10.59
N ARG A 103 19.82 3.93 -9.79
CA ARG A 103 21.21 3.65 -10.19
C ARG A 103 21.34 2.58 -11.28
N ASP A 104 20.43 1.61 -11.31
CA ASP A 104 20.53 0.43 -12.19
C ASP A 104 19.21 0.02 -12.84
N GLY A 105 18.09 0.62 -12.42
CA GLY A 105 16.77 0.25 -12.92
C GLY A 105 16.38 -1.20 -12.61
N LYS A 106 16.98 -1.85 -11.60
CA LYS A 106 16.59 -3.18 -11.14
C LYS A 106 15.53 -3.09 -10.04
N VAL A 107 14.76 -4.15 -9.86
CA VAL A 107 13.72 -4.24 -8.84
C VAL A 107 14.33 -4.66 -7.51
N TYR A 108 13.99 -3.96 -6.42
CA TYR A 108 14.49 -4.23 -5.07
C TYR A 108 13.38 -4.52 -4.05
N ASP A 109 12.15 -4.09 -4.33
CA ASP A 109 10.95 -4.50 -3.61
C ASP A 109 9.80 -4.64 -4.60
N SER A 110 8.90 -5.59 -4.36
CA SER A 110 7.74 -5.82 -5.21
C SER A 110 6.65 -6.55 -4.46
N PHE A 111 5.42 -6.36 -4.92
CA PHE A 111 4.27 -7.14 -4.49
C PHE A 111 3.22 -7.20 -5.59
N LYS A 112 2.36 -8.21 -5.52
CA LYS A 112 1.27 -8.47 -6.43
C LYS A 112 -0.04 -8.43 -5.67
N ILE A 113 -1.08 -7.87 -6.29
CA ILE A 113 -2.46 -7.97 -5.83
C ILE A 113 -3.21 -8.80 -6.87
N SER A 114 -3.75 -9.94 -6.44
CA SER A 114 -4.56 -10.84 -7.26
C SER A 114 -5.95 -10.99 -6.63
N ARG A 115 -6.97 -10.34 -7.19
CA ARG A 115 -8.34 -10.38 -6.65
C ARG A 115 -9.38 -10.07 -7.71
N ASP A 116 -10.59 -10.55 -7.53
CA ASP A 116 -11.70 -10.32 -8.46
C ASP A 116 -12.61 -9.17 -7.98
N TYR A 117 -13.54 -8.76 -8.84
CA TYR A 117 -14.50 -7.69 -8.51
C TYR A 117 -15.33 -8.00 -7.26
N ARG A 118 -15.67 -9.26 -7.01
CA ARG A 118 -16.39 -9.69 -5.79
C ARG A 118 -15.63 -9.37 -4.50
N ASP A 119 -14.30 -9.40 -4.53
CA ASP A 119 -13.45 -9.12 -3.35
C ASP A 119 -13.46 -7.62 -3.05
N ILE A 120 -13.59 -6.79 -4.08
CA ILE A 120 -13.84 -5.35 -3.94
C ILE A 120 -15.21 -5.12 -3.32
N LEU A 121 -16.25 -5.85 -3.73
CA LEU A 121 -17.61 -5.70 -3.20
C LEU A 121 -17.78 -6.25 -1.77
N ALA A 122 -16.96 -7.20 -1.36
CA ALA A 122 -17.07 -7.85 -0.05
C ALA A 122 -16.98 -6.84 1.10
N CYS A 123 -17.76 -7.00 2.16
CA CYS A 123 -17.68 -6.11 3.31
C CYS A 123 -16.35 -6.24 4.06
N THR A 124 -15.82 -5.12 4.53
CA THR A 124 -14.66 -5.06 5.45
C THR A 124 -14.94 -4.09 6.59
N MET A 125 -14.09 -4.08 7.61
CA MET A 125 -14.18 -3.11 8.72
C MET A 125 -14.29 -1.68 8.17
N ASP A 126 -15.29 -0.91 8.63
CA ASP A 126 -15.63 0.45 8.19
C ASP A 126 -15.90 0.61 6.67
N SER A 127 -16.17 -0.49 5.95
CA SER A 127 -16.51 -0.51 4.52
C SER A 127 -17.52 -1.62 4.22
N CYS A 128 -18.74 -1.43 4.70
CA CYS A 128 -19.88 -2.30 4.39
C CYS A 128 -21.12 -1.42 4.12
N PRO A 129 -21.68 -1.43 2.90
CA PRO A 129 -22.89 -0.68 2.59
C PRO A 129 -24.10 -1.13 3.41
N SER A 130 -25.05 -0.23 3.63
CA SER A 130 -26.32 -0.57 4.28
C SER A 130 -27.12 -1.56 3.42
N ALA A 131 -27.76 -2.53 4.07
CA ALA A 131 -28.67 -3.49 3.44
C ALA A 131 -30.10 -3.29 3.97
N THR A 132 -31.09 -3.65 3.16
CA THR A 132 -32.49 -3.74 3.57
C THR A 132 -32.86 -5.19 3.90
N MET A 133 -33.79 -5.39 4.83
CA MET A 133 -34.36 -6.70 5.15
C MET A 133 -35.56 -7.05 4.25
N ALA A 134 -35.93 -6.17 3.31
CA ALA A 134 -37.00 -6.44 2.35
C ALA A 134 -36.57 -7.53 1.35
N SER A 135 -37.49 -8.45 1.05
CA SER A 135 -37.35 -9.56 0.09
C SER A 135 -38.22 -9.37 -1.13
#